data_AF-A0A848XM01-F1
#
_entry.id   AF-A0A848XM01-F1
#
_cell.length_a   1.000
_cell.length_b   1.000
_cell.length_c   1.000
_cell.angle_alpha   90.00
_cell.angle_beta   90.00
_cell.angle_gamma   90.00
#
_symmetry.space_group_name_H-M   'P 1'
#
loop_
_entity.id
_entity.type
_entity.pdbx_description
1 polymer ?
#
loop_
_entity_poly.entity_id
_entity_poly.type
_entity_poly.pdbx_seq_one_letter_code
_entity_poly.pdbx_strand_id
1 'polypeptide(L)'
;SDRIGLVVFAGRAFTQVPLTLDYSVVTTLLSELRVGMIEDGTAVGMGLATAVKRLQASDAASKVVILLTDGRSNRGEIDPVTAAQMARALDVRVYTIGAGSRGNARVPVPDPRGGTRYLTTRVDVDEPTLREAAETTGGRYYRAADRESLERIYAEIDELETVEIQVENFTQYGEEFIWPLGLGLLLLLLELALRHSFLKVLP
;
A
#
# COMPACT_ATOMS: atom_id res chain seq x y z
N SER A 1 0.55 -10.04 3.31
CA SER A 1 -0.68 -9.51 3.94
C SER A 1 -0.46 -8.03 4.07
N ASP A 2 -1.29 -7.24 3.39
CA ASP A 2 -0.85 -5.92 2.96
C ASP A 2 -1.64 -4.85 3.69
N ARG A 3 -0.93 -3.91 4.31
CA ARG A 3 -1.54 -2.77 4.99
C ARG A 3 -1.93 -1.74 3.95
N ILE A 4 -3.22 -1.41 3.88
CA ILE A 4 -3.75 -0.39 2.97
C ILE A 4 -4.14 0.85 3.77
N GLY A 5 -3.87 2.01 3.20
CA GLY A 5 -4.33 3.30 3.69
C GLY A 5 -4.96 4.10 2.55
N LEU A 6 -5.75 5.10 2.89
CA LEU A 6 -6.45 5.95 1.93
C LEU A 6 -6.15 7.41 2.22
N VAL A 7 -5.61 8.11 1.23
CA VAL A 7 -5.42 9.56 1.24
C VAL A 7 -6.36 10.15 0.20
N VAL A 8 -7.13 11.15 0.60
CA VAL A 8 -8.06 11.88 -0.28
C VAL A 8 -7.52 13.28 -0.47
N PHE A 9 -7.61 13.80 -1.70
CA PHE A 9 -7.15 15.13 -2.04
C PHE A 9 -8.11 15.85 -2.97
N ALA A 10 -8.13 17.17 -2.83
CA ALA A 10 -8.68 18.14 -3.77
C ALA A 10 -7.77 19.38 -3.68
N GLY A 11 -8.26 20.57 -3.32
CA GLY A 11 -7.42 21.74 -3.05
C GLY A 11 -6.46 21.54 -1.86
N ARG A 12 -6.74 20.58 -0.97
CA ARG A 12 -5.89 20.12 0.13
C ARG A 12 -5.89 18.59 0.17
N ALA A 13 -4.95 17.99 0.91
CA ALA A 13 -4.85 16.54 1.08
C ALA A 13 -4.91 16.13 2.55
N PHE A 14 -5.56 15.02 2.86
CA PHE A 14 -5.56 14.41 4.19
C PHE A 14 -5.69 12.89 4.13
N THR A 15 -5.24 12.24 5.20
CA THR A 15 -5.38 10.79 5.39
C THR A 15 -6.80 10.49 5.87
N GLN A 16 -7.60 9.82 5.03
CA GLN A 16 -8.93 9.33 5.39
C GLN A 16 -8.84 8.04 6.20
N VAL A 17 -7.94 7.14 5.79
CA VAL A 17 -7.72 5.85 6.46
C VAL A 17 -6.23 5.67 6.69
N PRO A 18 -5.76 5.54 7.95
CA PRO A 18 -4.40 5.14 8.25
C PRO A 18 -4.11 3.73 7.72
N LEU A 19 -2.82 3.35 7.63
CA LEU A 19 -2.42 2.01 7.22
C LEU A 19 -3.02 0.96 8.15
N THR A 20 -3.86 0.07 7.60
CA THR A 20 -4.58 -0.97 8.34
C THR A 20 -4.64 -2.28 7.54
N LEU A 21 -4.82 -3.40 8.25
CA LEU A 21 -5.15 -4.70 7.65
C LEU A 21 -6.67 -4.91 7.53
N ASP A 22 -7.47 -4.00 8.11
CA ASP A 22 -8.93 -4.07 8.08
C ASP A 22 -9.48 -3.44 6.80
N TYR A 23 -9.64 -4.26 5.78
CA TYR A 23 -10.21 -3.84 4.50
C TYR A 23 -11.67 -3.37 4.63
N SER A 24 -12.43 -3.86 5.63
CA SER A 24 -13.83 -3.50 5.81
C SER A 24 -13.98 -2.03 6.21
N VAL A 25 -13.06 -1.53 7.06
CA VAL A 25 -13.00 -0.11 7.44
C VAL A 25 -12.64 0.76 6.23
N VAL A 26 -11.70 0.31 5.40
CA VAL A 26 -11.31 1.01 4.17
C VAL A 26 -12.51 1.15 3.22
N THR A 27 -13.21 0.05 2.94
CA THR A 27 -14.39 0.06 2.04
C THR A 27 -15.52 0.91 2.59
N THR A 28 -15.77 0.87 3.91
CA THR A 28 -16.81 1.67 4.55
C THR A 28 -16.51 3.16 4.40
N LEU A 29 -15.31 3.60 4.77
CA LEU A 29 -14.91 5.00 4.69
C LEU A 29 -14.81 5.50 3.25
N LEU A 30 -14.47 4.62 2.29
CA LEU A 30 -14.50 4.95 0.86
C LEU A 30 -15.94 5.22 0.38
N SER A 31 -16.92 4.45 0.87
CA SER A 31 -18.34 4.62 0.49
C SER A 31 -18.98 5.89 1.02
N GLU A 32 -18.39 6.47 2.07
CA GLU A 32 -18.84 7.72 2.68
C GLU A 32 -18.27 8.97 2.00
N LEU A 33 -17.28 8.81 1.11
CA LEU A 33 -16.68 9.96 0.42
C LEU A 33 -17.69 10.66 -0.48
N ARG A 34 -17.84 11.98 -0.29
CA ARG A 34 -18.66 12.85 -1.13
C ARG A 34 -17.83 13.94 -1.80
N VAL A 35 -18.23 14.32 -3.00
CA VAL A 35 -17.67 15.49 -3.69
C VAL A 35 -18.05 16.75 -2.92
N GLY A 36 -17.10 17.68 -2.75
CA GLY A 36 -17.32 18.95 -2.03
C GLY A 36 -17.03 18.92 -0.53
N MET A 37 -16.52 17.81 0.01
CA MET A 37 -16.02 17.76 1.41
C MET A 37 -14.71 18.53 1.60
N ILE A 38 -13.98 18.75 0.50
CA ILE A 38 -12.67 19.39 0.47
C ILE A 38 -12.80 20.64 -0.39
N GLU A 39 -12.01 21.66 -0.07
CA GLU A 39 -11.88 22.84 -0.91
C GLU A 39 -11.57 22.46 -2.35
N ASP A 40 -12.19 23.16 -3.31
CA ASP A 40 -12.05 22.88 -4.74
C ASP A 40 -10.60 22.94 -5.23
N GLY A 41 -10.36 22.37 -6.40
CA GLY A 41 -9.02 22.28 -7.01
C GLY A 41 -8.36 20.92 -6.79
N THR A 42 -7.11 20.82 -7.23
CA THR A 42 -6.44 19.54 -7.43
C THR A 42 -4.98 19.69 -7.02
N ALA A 43 -4.65 19.27 -5.79
CA ALA A 43 -3.34 19.34 -5.18
C ALA A 43 -2.67 17.96 -5.16
N VAL A 44 -2.29 17.49 -6.35
CA VAL A 44 -1.74 16.13 -6.56
C VAL A 44 -0.46 15.91 -5.77
N GLY A 45 0.48 16.88 -5.83
CA GLY A 45 1.76 16.74 -5.11
C GLY A 45 1.58 16.73 -3.59
N MET A 46 0.61 17.48 -3.04
CA MET A 46 0.25 17.41 -1.63
C MET A 46 -0.35 16.05 -1.25
N GLY A 47 -1.21 15.48 -2.10
CA GLY A 47 -1.77 14.14 -1.94
C GLY A 47 -0.67 13.09 -1.89
N LEU A 48 0.23 13.11 -2.87
CA LEU A 48 1.37 12.20 -2.95
C LEU A 48 2.31 12.35 -1.74
N ALA A 49 2.70 13.58 -1.38
CA ALA A 49 3.55 13.84 -0.23
C ALA A 49 2.91 13.36 1.09
N THR A 50 1.60 13.52 1.23
CA THR A 50 0.85 13.04 2.40
C THR A 50 0.87 11.51 2.47
N ALA A 51 0.67 10.81 1.35
CA ALA A 51 0.76 9.36 1.28
C ALA A 51 2.17 8.85 1.62
N VAL A 52 3.19 9.46 1.01
CA VAL A 52 4.61 9.15 1.27
C VAL A 52 4.95 9.33 2.74
N LYS A 53 4.50 10.44 3.36
CA LYS A 53 4.71 10.70 4.80
C LYS A 53 4.08 9.61 5.68
N ARG A 54 2.97 9.00 5.27
CA ARG A 54 2.36 7.87 6.02
C ARG A 54 3.18 6.59 5.92
N LEU A 55 3.88 6.38 4.81
CA LEU A 55 4.75 5.22 4.59
C LEU A 55 6.14 5.38 5.22
N GLN A 56 6.55 6.60 5.55
CA GLN A 56 7.85 6.89 6.17
C GLN A 56 8.08 6.09 7.46
N ALA A 57 7.05 5.92 8.28
CA ALA A 57 7.12 5.17 9.55
C ALA A 57 6.83 3.67 9.41
N SER A 58 6.65 3.16 8.19
CA SER A 58 6.40 1.74 7.95
C SER A 58 7.71 0.96 7.84
N ASP A 59 7.81 -0.16 8.55
CA ASP A 59 8.93 -1.12 8.46
C ASP A 59 8.74 -2.16 7.33
N ALA A 60 7.78 -1.94 6.43
CA ALA A 60 7.53 -2.87 5.32
C ALA A 60 8.69 -2.86 4.32
N ALA A 61 9.04 -4.05 3.82
CA ALA A 61 10.10 -4.25 2.84
C ALA A 61 9.76 -3.65 1.46
N SER A 62 8.48 -3.66 1.07
CA SER A 62 7.98 -2.92 -0.11
C SER A 62 7.00 -1.84 0.33
N LYS A 63 7.12 -0.66 -0.31
CA LYS A 63 6.28 0.52 -0.07
C LYS A 63 5.81 1.08 -1.39
N VAL A 64 4.50 1.10 -1.58
CA VAL A 64 3.87 1.49 -2.85
C VAL A 64 2.81 2.53 -2.60
N VAL A 65 2.75 3.54 -3.47
CA VAL A 65 1.66 4.52 -3.55
C VAL A 65 1.03 4.43 -4.92
N ILE A 66 -0.29 4.29 -4.96
CA ILE A 66 -1.08 4.36 -6.19
C ILE A 66 -1.86 5.68 -6.18
N LEU A 67 -1.48 6.59 -7.07
CA LEU A 67 -2.12 7.88 -7.26
C LEU A 67 -3.16 7.80 -8.38
N LEU A 68 -4.43 7.96 -8.05
CA LEU A 68 -5.52 8.06 -9.02
C LEU A 68 -5.98 9.53 -9.15
N THR A 69 -5.98 10.09 -10.36
CA THR A 69 -6.43 11.47 -10.62
C THR A 69 -7.08 11.61 -12.00
N ASP A 70 -8.11 12.44 -12.10
CA ASP A 70 -8.81 12.80 -13.34
C ASP A 70 -8.48 14.25 -13.80
N GLY A 71 -7.70 14.99 -13.02
CA GLY A 71 -7.38 16.40 -13.25
C GLY A 71 -5.89 16.72 -13.24
N ARG A 72 -5.57 17.95 -13.66
CA ARG A 72 -4.22 18.53 -13.58
C ARG A 72 -3.98 19.11 -12.19
N SER A 73 -2.75 19.00 -11.69
CA SER A 73 -2.36 19.69 -10.46
C SER A 73 -2.44 21.21 -10.69
N ASN A 74 -3.31 21.90 -9.97
CA ASN A 74 -3.52 23.34 -10.10
C ASN A 74 -3.51 24.08 -8.74
N ARG A 75 -3.32 23.33 -7.65
CA ARG A 75 -3.20 23.83 -6.29
C ARG A 75 -2.12 23.06 -5.54
N GLY A 76 -1.79 23.53 -4.33
CA GLY A 76 -0.80 22.93 -3.45
C GLY A 76 0.56 23.61 -3.53
N GLU A 77 1.34 23.46 -2.46
CA GLU A 77 2.69 24.05 -2.33
C GLU A 77 3.78 23.12 -2.89
N ILE A 78 3.44 21.86 -3.14
CA ILE A 78 4.36 20.82 -3.60
C ILE A 78 3.92 20.35 -4.97
N ASP A 79 4.84 20.41 -5.93
CA ASP A 79 4.63 19.87 -7.27
C ASP A 79 4.65 18.33 -7.29
N PRO A 80 3.89 17.66 -8.18
CA PRO A 80 3.86 16.19 -8.25
C PRO A 80 5.22 15.53 -8.44
N VAL A 81 6.09 16.12 -9.28
CA VAL A 81 7.45 15.61 -9.53
C VAL A 81 8.31 15.75 -8.28
N THR A 82 8.22 16.86 -7.55
CA THR A 82 8.92 17.05 -6.28
C THR A 82 8.46 16.05 -5.22
N ALA A 83 7.15 15.80 -5.12
CA ALA A 83 6.62 14.77 -4.23
C ALA A 83 7.10 13.35 -4.62
N ALA A 84 7.24 13.06 -5.92
CA ALA A 84 7.82 11.81 -6.39
C ALA A 84 9.32 11.69 -6.05
N GLN A 85 10.09 12.78 -6.11
CA GLN A 85 11.48 12.78 -5.64
C GLN A 85 11.58 12.47 -4.15
N MET A 86 10.66 13.02 -3.33
CA MET A 86 10.57 12.66 -1.90
C MET A 86 10.23 11.18 -1.71
N ALA A 87 9.32 10.62 -2.53
CA ALA A 87 8.99 9.21 -2.51
C ALA A 87 10.20 8.33 -2.81
N ARG A 88 10.95 8.67 -3.88
CA ARG A 88 12.20 7.98 -4.25
C ARG A 88 13.22 8.00 -3.11
N ALA A 89 13.37 9.13 -2.42
CA ALA A 89 14.30 9.26 -1.31
C ALA A 89 13.95 8.38 -0.11
N LEU A 90 12.70 7.94 0.00
CA LEU A 90 12.18 7.08 1.06
C LEU A 90 11.93 5.64 0.59
N ASP A 91 12.46 5.28 -0.58
CA ASP A 91 12.28 3.97 -1.24
C ASP A 91 10.79 3.59 -1.41
N VAL A 92 9.97 4.58 -1.76
CA VAL A 92 8.55 4.43 -2.04
C VAL A 92 8.33 4.49 -3.55
N ARG A 93 7.77 3.42 -4.11
CA ARG A 93 7.40 3.35 -5.53
C ARG A 93 6.04 3.99 -5.77
N VAL A 94 5.92 4.81 -6.81
CA VAL A 94 4.71 5.56 -7.13
C VAL A 94 4.17 5.12 -8.49
N TYR A 95 2.95 4.59 -8.49
CA TYR A 95 2.17 4.35 -9.69
C TYR A 95 1.15 5.46 -9.86
N THR A 96 1.01 5.97 -11.08
CA THR A 96 0.06 7.04 -11.37
C THR A 96 -0.98 6.55 -12.37
N ILE A 97 -2.25 6.80 -12.08
CA ILE A 97 -3.39 6.37 -12.90
C ILE A 97 -4.19 7.62 -13.27
N GLY A 98 -4.18 7.96 -14.56
CA GLY A 98 -5.03 8.99 -15.12
C GLY A 98 -6.42 8.44 -15.41
N ALA A 99 -7.43 8.85 -14.66
CA ALA A 99 -8.83 8.46 -14.87
C ALA A 99 -9.53 9.39 -15.87
N GLY A 100 -10.27 8.81 -16.82
CA GLY A 100 -11.18 9.54 -17.68
C GLY A 100 -10.95 9.34 -19.18
N SER A 101 -12.05 9.32 -19.91
CA SER A 101 -12.07 9.26 -21.38
C SER A 101 -11.50 10.54 -21.98
N ARG A 102 -10.71 10.42 -23.06
CA ARG A 102 -10.27 11.58 -23.85
C ARG A 102 -11.50 12.31 -24.38
N GLY A 103 -11.60 13.62 -24.15
CA GLY A 103 -12.74 14.38 -24.65
C GLY A 103 -12.85 15.78 -24.10
N ASN A 104 -13.94 16.44 -24.47
CA ASN A 104 -14.29 17.74 -23.96
C ASN A 104 -15.33 17.58 -22.84
N ALA A 105 -15.08 18.15 -21.66
CA ALA A 105 -16.09 18.25 -20.62
C ALA A 105 -16.49 19.70 -20.39
N ARG A 106 -17.73 19.88 -19.90
CA ARG A 106 -18.26 21.19 -19.55
C ARG A 106 -17.78 21.56 -18.15
N VAL A 107 -16.78 22.44 -18.07
CA VAL A 107 -16.25 22.93 -16.80
C VAL A 107 -16.96 24.24 -16.45
N PRO A 108 -17.49 24.39 -15.22
CA PRO A 108 -18.04 25.65 -14.76
C PRO A 108 -16.92 26.69 -14.61
N VAL A 109 -17.07 27.84 -15.26
CA VAL A 109 -16.19 28.99 -15.09
C VAL A 109 -16.99 30.21 -14.64
N PRO A 110 -16.44 31.06 -13.76
CA PRO A 110 -17.10 32.29 -13.34
C PRO A 110 -17.41 33.20 -14.53
N ASP A 111 -18.64 33.70 -14.62
CA ASP A 111 -19.00 34.73 -15.59
C ASP A 111 -18.68 36.12 -15.00
N PRO A 112 -17.97 37.00 -15.74
CA PRO A 112 -17.71 38.37 -15.32
C PRO A 112 -18.96 39.21 -15.02
N ARG A 113 -20.14 38.82 -15.51
CA ARG A 113 -21.43 39.49 -15.28
C ARG A 113 -22.26 38.89 -14.13
N GLY A 114 -21.68 37.94 -13.40
CA GLY A 114 -22.37 37.18 -12.35
C GLY A 114 -23.06 35.93 -12.93
N GLY A 115 -22.79 34.78 -12.31
CA GLY A 115 -23.31 33.47 -12.74
C GLY A 115 -22.19 32.49 -13.13
N THR A 116 -22.59 31.27 -13.47
CA THR A 116 -21.68 30.19 -13.89
C THR A 116 -21.92 29.88 -15.37
N ARG A 117 -20.92 30.11 -16.22
CA ARG A 117 -20.96 29.68 -17.62
C ARG A 117 -20.17 28.37 -17.75
N TYR A 118 -20.64 27.45 -18.58
CA TYR A 118 -19.92 26.20 -18.83
C TYR A 118 -19.11 26.32 -20.11
N LEU A 119 -17.79 26.22 -20.01
CA LEU A 119 -16.91 26.11 -21.17
C LEU A 119 -16.64 24.64 -21.46
N THR A 120 -16.79 24.29 -22.73
CA THR A 120 -16.36 23.00 -23.27
C THR A 120 -14.84 23.07 -23.42
N THR A 121 -14.11 22.60 -22.42
CA THR A 121 -12.64 22.48 -22.46
C THR A 121 -12.25 21.03 -22.58
N ARG A 122 -11.11 20.76 -23.22
CA ARG A 122 -10.51 19.43 -23.16
C ARG A 122 -10.14 19.18 -21.71
N VAL A 123 -10.74 18.16 -21.09
CA VAL A 123 -10.28 17.67 -19.79
C VAL A 123 -9.05 16.84 -20.08
N ASP A 124 -7.91 17.51 -20.03
CA ASP A 124 -6.61 16.85 -20.15
C ASP A 124 -6.08 16.60 -18.75
N VAL A 125 -5.97 15.33 -18.38
CA VAL A 125 -5.06 14.89 -17.33
C VAL A 125 -3.65 15.28 -17.75
N ASP A 126 -2.82 15.76 -16.81
CA ASP A 126 -1.43 16.11 -17.09
C ASP A 126 -0.56 14.85 -17.20
N GLU A 127 -0.77 14.07 -18.27
CA GLU A 127 -0.07 12.79 -18.47
C GLU A 127 1.46 12.92 -18.41
N PRO A 128 2.10 13.95 -18.99
CA PRO A 128 3.55 14.12 -18.91
C PRO A 128 4.04 14.20 -17.46
N THR A 129 3.41 15.04 -16.63
CA THR A 129 3.78 15.20 -15.22
C THR A 129 3.53 13.93 -14.41
N LEU A 130 2.42 13.23 -14.65
CA LEU A 130 2.12 11.96 -13.96
C LEU A 130 3.08 10.85 -14.35
N ARG A 131 3.49 10.81 -15.62
CA ARG A 131 4.49 9.87 -16.13
C ARG A 131 5.85 10.12 -15.50
N GLU A 132 6.31 11.37 -15.52
CA GLU A 132 7.57 11.77 -14.90
C GLU A 132 7.59 11.43 -13.40
N ALA A 133 6.49 11.69 -12.68
CA ALA A 133 6.35 11.36 -11.27
C ALA A 133 6.47 9.84 -11.03
N ALA A 134 5.83 9.00 -11.85
CA ALA A 134 5.94 7.56 -11.73
C ALA A 134 7.36 7.04 -12.04
N GLU A 135 7.91 7.45 -13.18
CA GLU A 135 9.23 7.02 -13.67
C GLU A 135 10.36 7.43 -12.69
N THR A 136 10.23 8.58 -12.03
CA THR A 136 11.20 9.05 -11.02
C THR A 136 11.41 8.03 -9.90
N THR A 137 10.37 7.27 -9.56
CA THR A 137 10.36 6.30 -8.46
C THR A 137 10.50 4.84 -8.91
N GLY A 138 10.63 4.61 -10.23
CA GLY A 138 10.64 3.26 -10.82
C GLY A 138 9.25 2.63 -10.96
N GLY A 139 8.18 3.38 -10.74
CA GLY A 139 6.81 2.95 -11.02
C GLY A 139 6.40 3.19 -12.47
N ARG A 140 5.11 3.01 -12.76
CA ARG A 140 4.54 3.18 -14.11
C ARG A 140 3.31 4.08 -14.10
N TYR A 141 3.13 4.79 -15.22
CA TYR A 141 1.91 5.54 -15.49
C TYR A 141 0.95 4.69 -16.30
N TYR A 142 -0.33 4.72 -15.89
CA TYR A 142 -1.43 4.05 -16.55
C TYR A 142 -2.55 5.04 -16.86
N ARG A 143 -3.33 4.73 -17.91
CA ARG A 143 -4.54 5.47 -18.23
C ARG A 143 -5.74 4.55 -18.15
N ALA A 144 -6.69 4.87 -17.28
CA ALA A 144 -7.92 4.13 -17.10
C ALA A 144 -9.09 4.89 -17.75
N ALA A 145 -9.65 4.32 -18.81
CA ALA A 145 -10.82 4.88 -19.50
C ALA A 145 -12.15 4.38 -18.89
N ASP A 146 -12.11 3.18 -18.31
CA ASP A 146 -13.26 2.45 -17.80
C ASP A 146 -12.87 1.56 -16.61
N ARG A 147 -13.87 0.97 -15.96
CA ARG A 147 -13.67 0.11 -14.78
C ARG A 147 -12.81 -1.13 -15.09
N GLU A 148 -13.01 -1.76 -16.24
CA GLU A 148 -12.28 -2.97 -16.61
C GLU A 148 -10.78 -2.67 -16.83
N SER A 149 -10.48 -1.53 -17.45
CA SER A 149 -9.10 -1.04 -17.59
C SER A 149 -8.46 -0.79 -16.22
N LEU A 150 -9.22 -0.21 -15.27
CA LEU A 150 -8.73 0.04 -13.91
C LEU A 150 -8.45 -1.27 -13.16
N GLU A 151 -9.35 -2.25 -13.24
CA GLU A 151 -9.16 -3.57 -12.63
C GLU A 151 -7.91 -4.29 -13.18
N ARG A 152 -7.69 -4.23 -14.49
CA ARG A 152 -6.47 -4.78 -15.12
C ARG A 152 -5.18 -4.08 -14.67
N ILE A 153 -5.22 -2.76 -14.51
CA ILE A 153 -4.07 -1.99 -14.02
C ILE A 153 -3.71 -2.41 -12.58
N TYR A 154 -4.70 -2.58 -11.71
CA TYR A 154 -4.44 -3.05 -10.34
C TYR A 154 -3.87 -4.46 -10.32
N ALA A 155 -4.35 -5.37 -11.18
CA ALA A 155 -3.78 -6.71 -11.31
C ALA A 155 -2.32 -6.69 -11.79
N GLU A 156 -1.98 -5.84 -12.77
CA GLU A 156 -0.58 -5.70 -13.23
C GLU A 156 0.32 -5.15 -12.10
N ILE A 157 -0.17 -4.18 -11.32
CA ILE A 157 0.60 -3.65 -10.18
C ILE A 157 0.83 -4.74 -9.12
N ASP A 158 -0.17 -5.55 -8.83
CA ASP A 158 -0.07 -6.67 -7.88
C ASP A 158 1.01 -7.69 -8.31
N GLU A 159 1.05 -8.04 -9.60
CA GLU A 159 2.09 -8.92 -10.16
C GLU A 159 3.49 -8.32 -10.06
N LEU A 160 3.62 -7.00 -10.28
CA LEU A 160 4.91 -6.30 -10.23
C LEU A 160 5.45 -6.12 -8.81
N GLU A 161 4.56 -6.00 -7.83
CA GLU A 161 4.89 -5.71 -6.43
C GLU A 161 4.81 -6.93 -5.51
N THR A 162 4.48 -8.10 -6.08
CA THR A 162 4.53 -9.37 -5.36
C THR A 162 5.97 -9.63 -4.88
N VAL A 163 6.18 -9.46 -3.58
CA VAL A 163 7.45 -9.78 -2.93
C VAL A 163 7.52 -11.31 -2.79
N GLU A 164 8.54 -11.92 -3.39
CA GLU A 164 8.85 -13.33 -3.18
C GLU A 164 9.30 -13.51 -1.72
N ILE A 165 8.38 -13.88 -0.84
CA ILE A 165 8.69 -14.12 0.56
C ILE A 165 9.60 -15.35 0.61
N GLN A 166 10.90 -15.14 0.84
CA GLN A 166 11.77 -16.20 1.32
C GLN A 166 11.27 -16.56 2.72
N VAL A 167 10.42 -17.57 2.79
CA VAL A 167 10.02 -18.16 4.06
C VAL A 167 11.27 -18.82 4.61
N GLU A 168 12.03 -18.11 5.43
CA GLU A 168 12.90 -18.79 6.39
C GLU A 168 11.96 -19.55 7.32
N ASN A 169 11.71 -20.82 6.98
CA ASN A 169 11.03 -21.74 7.85
C ASN A 169 11.90 -21.85 9.11
N PHE A 170 11.54 -21.10 10.14
CA PHE A 170 11.99 -21.40 11.49
C PHE A 170 11.35 -22.72 11.88
N THR A 171 12.01 -23.82 11.53
CA THR A 171 11.64 -25.16 11.98
C THR A 171 11.79 -25.16 13.49
N GLN A 172 10.68 -24.97 14.19
CA GLN A 172 10.64 -25.05 15.64
C GLN A 172 10.79 -26.54 15.98
N TYR A 173 12.03 -26.97 16.27
CA TYR A 173 12.29 -28.33 16.74
C TYR A 173 11.55 -28.51 18.06
N GLY A 174 10.51 -29.35 18.05
CA GLY A 174 9.89 -29.83 19.27
C GLY A 174 10.89 -30.65 20.07
N GLU A 175 11.05 -30.33 21.36
CA GLU A 175 11.91 -31.05 22.28
C GLU A 175 11.30 -32.42 22.67
N GLU A 176 11.17 -33.32 21.71
CA GLU A 176 10.70 -34.70 21.93
C GLU A 176 11.73 -35.56 22.70
N PHE A 177 12.86 -34.98 23.15
CA PHE A 177 13.93 -35.70 23.86
C PHE A 177 13.51 -36.17 25.26
N ILE A 178 12.44 -35.60 25.84
CA ILE A 178 11.97 -35.92 27.19
C ILE A 178 11.58 -37.40 27.31
N TRP A 179 10.94 -37.97 26.30
CA TRP A 179 10.53 -39.38 26.28
C TRP A 179 11.71 -40.36 26.26
N PRO A 180 12.67 -40.29 25.31
CA PRO A 180 13.84 -41.17 25.31
C PRO A 180 14.73 -40.96 26.55
N LEU A 181 14.84 -39.72 27.06
CA LEU A 181 15.62 -39.43 28.27
C LEU A 181 14.97 -40.02 29.53
N GLY A 182 13.64 -39.94 29.65
CA GLY A 182 12.89 -40.58 30.72
C GLY A 182 13.01 -42.11 30.70
N LEU A 183 12.97 -42.70 29.51
CA LEU A 183 13.13 -44.15 29.33
C LEU A 183 14.55 -44.62 29.69
N GLY A 184 15.58 -43.85 29.33
CA GLY A 184 16.96 -44.09 29.73
C GLY A 184 17.17 -44.00 31.24
N LEU A 185 16.60 -42.96 31.89
CA LEU A 185 16.68 -42.79 33.33
C LEU A 185 16.00 -43.95 34.09
N LEU A 186 14.84 -44.39 33.59
CA LEU A 186 14.11 -45.53 34.15
C LEU A 186 14.95 -46.81 34.10
N LEU A 187 15.56 -47.12 32.96
CA LEU A 187 16.42 -48.30 32.80
C LEU A 187 17.62 -48.26 33.75
N LEU A 188 18.21 -47.08 33.94
CA LEU A 188 19.37 -46.88 34.82
C LEU A 188 18.98 -47.06 36.31
N LEU A 189 17.81 -46.53 36.71
CA LEU A 189 17.26 -46.79 38.04
C LEU A 189 16.91 -48.26 38.26
N LEU A 190 16.38 -48.93 37.23
CA LEU A 190 16.05 -50.35 37.28
C LEU A 190 17.32 -51.21 37.42
N GLU A 191 18.39 -50.89 36.67
CA GLU A 191 19.70 -51.52 36.83
C GLU A 191 20.23 -51.35 38.26
N LEU A 192 20.20 -50.13 38.79
CA LEU A 192 20.70 -49.83 40.12
C LEU A 192 19.89 -50.59 41.19
N ALA A 193 18.57 -50.65 41.04
CA ALA A 193 17.68 -51.41 41.90
C ALA A 193 17.95 -52.92 41.81
N LEU A 194 18.12 -53.49 40.61
CA LEU A 194 18.46 -54.91 40.45
C LEU A 194 19.83 -55.23 41.08
N ARG A 195 20.81 -54.35 40.88
CA ARG A 195 22.16 -54.46 41.43
C ARG A 195 22.18 -54.40 42.95
N HIS A 196 21.31 -53.57 43.54
CA HIS A 196 21.29 -53.35 44.98
C HIS A 196 20.31 -54.25 45.75
N SER A 197 19.27 -54.77 45.09
CA SER A 197 18.16 -55.42 45.77
C SER A 197 18.31 -56.94 45.85
N PHE A 198 18.43 -57.72 44.76
CA PHE A 198 18.20 -59.17 44.93
C PHE A 198 18.87 -60.18 43.97
N LEU A 199 19.66 -59.78 42.98
CA LEU A 199 20.45 -60.74 42.19
C LEU A 199 21.93 -60.63 42.55
N LYS A 200 22.29 -61.29 43.65
CA LYS A 200 23.67 -61.74 43.87
C LYS A 200 24.12 -62.42 42.58
N VAL A 201 25.12 -61.83 41.94
CA VAL A 201 26.00 -62.51 40.99
C VAL A 201 26.54 -63.74 41.72
N LEU A 202 25.98 -64.91 41.43
CA LEU A 202 26.67 -66.15 41.69
C LEU A 202 27.79 -66.24 40.63
N PRO A 203 29.03 -66.57 41.04
CA PRO A 203 30.15 -66.74 40.14
C PRO A 203 29.93 -67.85 39.11
#